data_AF-A0A1J4K3H6-F1
#
_entry.id   AF-A0A1J4K3H6-F1
#
_cell.length_a   1.000
_cell.length_b   1.000
_cell.length_c   1.000
_cell.angle_alpha   90.00
_cell.angle_beta   90.00
_cell.angle_gamma   90.00
#
_symmetry.space_group_name_H-M   'P 1'
#
loop_
_entity.id
_entity.type
_entity.pdbx_description
1 polymer ?
#
loop_
_entity_poly.entity_id
_entity_poly.type
_entity_poly.pdbx_seq_one_letter_code
_entity_poly.pdbx_strand_id
1 'polypeptide(L)'
;MKKHRCPVCMKRKENINVLIPCMHMVCFDCLSVWVGQSGNKCPYCRAPFTEAYSCDERGNIKNEINIDNFSFDISNYRPPKGATIWEQELSQNWSQVLQNVCKFLININMKDNTILSFIMKIITDNSKEDTKIKIEEFFGGICPNAFEIIFTINNPQNQQRNESLFSDDDPLSQFH
;
A
#
# COMPACT_ATOMS: atom_id res chain seq x y z
N MET A 1 27.33 -18.43 -5.51
CA MET A 1 25.88 -18.42 -5.17
C MET A 1 25.69 -18.74 -3.67
N LYS A 2 25.48 -17.73 -2.82
CA LYS A 2 25.05 -17.90 -1.41
C LYS A 2 23.66 -17.27 -1.23
N LYS A 3 22.65 -17.76 -1.97
CA LYS A 3 21.41 -17.01 -2.22
C LYS A 3 20.41 -16.97 -1.06
N HIS A 4 20.50 -17.84 -0.04
CA HIS A 4 19.41 -17.98 0.95
C HIS A 4 19.66 -17.40 2.35
N ARG A 5 20.89 -17.00 2.71
CA ARG A 5 21.20 -16.46 4.06
C ARG A 5 21.38 -14.95 4.08
N CYS A 6 20.84 -14.27 5.08
CA CYS A 6 20.98 -12.83 5.29
C CYS A 6 22.40 -12.50 5.78
N PRO A 7 23.05 -11.42 5.31
CA PRO A 7 24.43 -11.10 5.71
C PRO A 7 24.50 -10.45 7.09
N VAL A 8 23.36 -9.97 7.60
CA VAL A 8 23.27 -9.32 8.92
C VAL A 8 23.04 -10.38 10.00
N CYS A 9 21.97 -11.17 9.90
CA CYS A 9 21.63 -12.16 10.93
C CYS A 9 22.20 -13.56 10.67
N MET A 10 22.80 -13.82 9.50
CA MET A 10 23.35 -15.11 9.08
C MET A 10 22.35 -16.27 9.01
N LYS A 11 21.06 -16.03 9.28
CA LYS A 11 19.94 -16.98 9.16
C LYS A 11 19.35 -17.00 7.75
N ARG A 12 18.41 -17.92 7.50
CA ARG A 12 17.60 -17.92 6.27
C ARG A 12 16.87 -16.58 6.16
N LYS A 13 16.80 -16.02 4.95
CA LYS A 13 16.08 -14.76 4.72
C LYS A 13 14.58 -14.97 4.89
N GLU A 14 13.95 -14.04 5.60
CA GLU A 14 12.51 -13.95 5.82
C GLU A 14 12.10 -12.50 5.61
N ASN A 15 10.88 -12.25 5.10
CA ASN A 15 10.37 -10.90 4.78
C ASN A 15 11.42 -10.05 4.05
N ILE A 16 11.73 -10.41 2.81
CA ILE A 16 12.93 -9.93 2.11
C ILE A 16 12.71 -8.53 1.54
N ASN A 17 13.73 -7.68 1.60
CA ASN A 17 13.88 -6.42 0.85
C ASN A 17 14.96 -6.58 -0.23
N VAL A 18 14.76 -5.95 -1.40
CA VAL A 18 15.73 -5.82 -2.50
C VAL A 18 16.24 -4.38 -2.54
N LEU A 19 17.56 -4.20 -2.51
CA LEU A 19 18.21 -2.89 -2.50
C LEU A 19 18.60 -2.41 -3.90
N ILE A 20 18.20 -1.22 -4.31
CA ILE A 20 18.52 -0.63 -5.63
C ILE A 20 19.73 0.32 -5.52
N PRO A 21 20.71 0.27 -6.45
CA PRO A 21 20.72 -0.50 -7.70
C PRO A 21 21.40 -1.89 -7.59
N CYS A 22 21.96 -2.24 -6.43
CA CYS A 22 22.79 -3.44 -6.31
C CYS A 22 22.04 -4.78 -6.34
N MET A 23 20.70 -4.75 -6.31
CA MET A 23 19.78 -5.89 -6.34
C MET A 23 20.03 -6.96 -5.27
N HIS A 24 20.66 -6.58 -4.15
CA HIS A 24 20.92 -7.51 -3.05
C HIS A 24 19.70 -7.64 -2.12
N MET A 25 19.42 -8.89 -1.73
CA MET A 25 18.30 -9.25 -0.87
C MET A 25 18.69 -9.30 0.61
N VAL A 26 17.97 -8.63 1.50
CA VAL A 26 18.23 -8.59 2.96
C VAL A 26 16.90 -8.80 3.71
N CYS A 27 16.87 -9.40 4.90
CA CYS A 27 15.63 -9.41 5.69
C CYS A 27 15.19 -7.98 6.03
N PHE A 28 13.88 -7.73 6.09
CA PHE A 28 13.29 -6.46 6.46
C PHE A 28 13.83 -5.95 7.81
N ASP A 29 13.66 -6.74 8.88
CA ASP A 29 14.11 -6.35 10.23
C ASP A 29 15.62 -6.08 10.29
N CYS A 30 16.40 -6.86 9.55
CA CYS A 30 17.84 -6.72 9.49
C CYS A 30 18.27 -5.43 8.78
N LEU A 31 17.55 -5.05 7.72
CA LEU A 31 17.83 -3.82 6.99
C LEU A 31 17.51 -2.60 7.85
N SER A 32 16.38 -2.62 8.58
CA SER A 32 15.97 -1.52 9.46
C SER A 32 17.02 -1.23 10.55
N VAL A 33 17.52 -2.28 11.22
CA VAL A 33 18.59 -2.14 12.22
C VAL A 33 19.89 -1.65 11.58
N TRP A 34 20.24 -2.18 10.41
CA TRP A 34 21.46 -1.81 9.71
C TRP A 34 21.48 -0.34 9.29
N VAL A 35 20.38 0.17 8.74
CA VAL A 35 20.27 1.57 8.33
C VAL A 35 20.44 2.51 9.52
N GLY A 36 19.85 2.17 10.68
CA GLY A 36 20.01 2.94 11.91
C GLY A 36 21.46 3.02 12.41
N GLN A 37 22.30 2.05 12.08
CA GLN A 37 23.70 1.99 12.55
C GLN A 37 24.73 2.43 11.50
N SER A 38 24.47 2.16 10.22
CA SER A 38 25.45 2.25 9.13
C SER A 38 24.98 3.12 7.96
N GLY A 39 23.77 3.70 8.06
CA GLY A 39 23.14 4.49 7.00
C GLY A 39 22.72 3.66 5.78
N ASN A 40 22.42 4.34 4.68
CA ASN A 40 21.88 3.75 3.45
C ASN A 40 22.96 3.06 2.59
N LYS A 41 23.73 2.14 3.18
CA LYS A 41 24.76 1.34 2.51
C LYS A 41 24.36 -0.14 2.53
N CYS A 42 24.49 -0.81 1.39
CA CYS A 42 24.14 -2.23 1.26
C CYS A 42 24.98 -3.11 2.21
N PRO A 43 24.37 -3.97 3.04
CA PRO A 43 25.11 -4.89 3.91
C PRO A 43 26.00 -5.90 3.16
N TYR A 44 25.72 -6.17 1.88
CA TYR A 44 26.52 -7.08 1.05
C TYR A 44 27.73 -6.39 0.43
N CYS A 45 27.50 -5.32 -0.33
CA CYS A 45 28.53 -4.71 -1.17
C CYS A 45 28.96 -3.32 -0.70
N ARG A 46 28.33 -2.79 0.35
CA ARG A 46 28.54 -1.43 0.90
C ARG A 46 28.27 -0.29 -0.07
N ALA A 47 27.78 -0.58 -1.28
CA ALA A 47 27.30 0.43 -2.21
C ALA A 47 26.14 1.21 -1.58
N PRO A 48 26.06 2.53 -1.78
CA PRO A 48 24.89 3.29 -1.39
C PRO A 48 23.66 2.76 -2.14
N PHE A 49 22.51 2.75 -1.46
CA PHE A 49 21.23 2.45 -2.07
C PHE A 49 20.26 3.61 -1.84
N THR A 50 19.41 3.87 -2.83
CA THR A 50 18.40 4.94 -2.76
C THR A 50 17.03 4.41 -2.37
N GLU A 51 16.75 3.15 -2.72
CA GLU A 51 15.46 2.51 -2.55
C GLU A 51 15.62 1.07 -2.04
N ALA A 52 14.64 0.62 -1.27
CA ALA A 52 14.51 -0.75 -0.82
C ALA A 52 13.06 -1.21 -1.02
N TYR A 53 12.87 -2.36 -1.66
CA TYR A 53 11.56 -2.90 -1.97
C TYR A 53 11.34 -4.25 -1.31
N SER A 54 10.25 -4.42 -0.58
CA SER A 54 9.80 -5.74 -0.14
C SER A 54 9.69 -6.69 -1.34
N CYS A 55 10.02 -7.97 -1.19
CA CYS A 55 9.87 -8.98 -2.25
C CYS A 55 9.36 -10.33 -1.71
N ASP A 56 8.77 -11.13 -2.59
CA ASP A 56 8.35 -12.50 -2.29
C ASP A 56 9.52 -13.50 -2.31
N GLU A 57 9.24 -14.76 -1.99
CA GLU A 57 10.26 -15.82 -1.96
C GLU A 57 10.89 -16.11 -3.34
N ARG A 58 10.24 -15.66 -4.42
CA ARG A 58 10.71 -15.78 -5.80
C ARG A 58 11.49 -14.53 -6.25
N GLY A 59 11.58 -13.49 -5.41
CA GLY A 59 12.26 -12.24 -5.70
C GLY A 59 11.41 -11.22 -6.47
N ASN A 60 10.10 -11.44 -6.58
CA ASN A 60 9.20 -10.44 -7.16
C ASN A 60 8.96 -9.34 -6.13
N ILE A 61 9.14 -8.08 -6.53
CA ILE A 61 8.87 -6.93 -5.66
C ILE A 61 7.39 -6.97 -5.23
N LYS A 62 7.17 -7.02 -3.91
CA LYS A 62 5.88 -6.79 -3.26
C LYS A 62 5.67 -5.28 -3.32
N ASN A 63 4.65 -4.86 -4.06
CA ASN A 63 4.32 -3.46 -4.28
C ASN A 63 3.98 -2.75 -2.96
N GLU A 64 4.95 -2.04 -2.38
CA GLU A 64 4.69 -0.95 -1.43
C GLU A 64 4.24 0.26 -2.24
N ILE A 65 3.11 0.85 -1.84
CA ILE A 65 2.51 1.98 -2.53
C ILE A 65 2.92 3.22 -1.76
N ASN A 66 3.98 3.88 -2.24
CA ASN A 66 4.42 5.15 -1.72
C ASN A 66 3.60 6.25 -2.42
N ILE A 67 2.67 6.89 -1.70
CA ILE A 67 1.89 8.02 -2.19
C ILE A 67 1.98 9.13 -1.13
N ASP A 68 2.52 10.29 -1.52
CA ASP A 68 2.52 11.56 -0.78
C ASP A 68 3.05 11.55 0.66
N ASN A 69 4.31 11.14 0.83
CA ASN A 69 5.12 11.28 2.06
C ASN A 69 4.55 10.60 3.32
N PHE A 70 3.51 9.77 3.20
CA PHE A 70 2.94 9.00 4.28
C PHE A 70 2.81 7.53 3.87
N SER A 71 3.37 6.63 4.67
CA SER A 71 3.30 5.18 4.43
C SER A 71 2.28 4.55 5.36
N PHE A 72 1.27 3.90 4.78
CA PHE A 72 0.42 2.98 5.50
C PHE A 72 1.15 1.65 5.75
N ASP A 73 1.02 1.10 6.96
CA ASP A 73 1.48 -0.25 7.24
C ASP A 73 0.46 -1.27 6.71
N ILE A 74 0.77 -1.87 5.57
CA ILE A 74 -0.06 -2.91 4.95
C ILE A 74 0.43 -4.34 5.20
N SER A 75 1.50 -4.50 5.99
CA SER A 75 2.20 -5.80 6.15
C SER A 75 1.32 -6.89 6.79
N ASN A 76 0.34 -6.46 7.59
CA ASN A 76 -0.55 -7.32 8.38
C ASN A 76 -1.82 -7.76 7.62
N TYR A 77 -2.14 -7.15 6.47
CA TYR A 77 -3.37 -7.48 5.76
C TYR A 77 -3.15 -8.66 4.81
N ARG A 78 -4.00 -9.68 4.93
CA ARG A 78 -3.96 -10.90 4.12
C ARG A 78 -5.26 -11.02 3.32
N PRO A 79 -5.19 -11.52 2.06
CA PRO A 79 -6.39 -11.76 1.28
C PRO A 79 -7.29 -12.76 2.02
N PRO A 80 -8.61 -12.54 2.02
CA PRO A 80 -9.54 -13.51 2.56
C PRO A 80 -9.43 -14.83 1.78
N LYS A 81 -9.60 -15.94 2.49
CA LYS A 81 -9.49 -17.31 1.93
C LYS A 81 -10.84 -18.03 1.82
N GLY A 82 -11.94 -17.32 2.09
CA GLY A 82 -13.24 -17.97 2.18
C GLY A 82 -13.83 -18.35 0.82
N ALA A 83 -14.96 -19.04 0.90
CA ALA A 83 -15.59 -19.70 -0.24
C ALA A 83 -16.64 -18.84 -0.95
N THR A 84 -17.01 -17.68 -0.40
CA THR A 84 -18.03 -16.82 -1.00
C THR A 84 -17.53 -16.13 -2.27
N ILE A 85 -18.46 -15.74 -3.15
CA ILE A 85 -18.13 -14.97 -4.37
C ILE A 85 -17.37 -13.69 -4.00
N TRP A 86 -17.80 -13.01 -2.94
CA TRP A 86 -17.15 -11.79 -2.45
C TRP A 86 -15.71 -12.01 -1.99
N GLU A 87 -15.46 -13.05 -1.19
CA GLU A 87 -14.10 -13.37 -0.73
C GLU A 87 -13.19 -13.79 -1.90
N GLN A 88 -13.72 -14.47 -2.91
CA GLN A 88 -13.00 -14.78 -4.14
C GLN A 88 -12.66 -13.52 -4.93
N GLU A 89 -13.61 -12.59 -5.10
CA GLU A 89 -13.39 -11.29 -5.74
C GLU A 89 -12.30 -10.49 -5.02
N LEU A 90 -12.37 -10.43 -3.68
CA LEU A 90 -11.38 -9.75 -2.85
C LEU A 90 -10.00 -10.40 -2.97
N SER A 91 -9.93 -11.73 -2.96
CA SER A 91 -8.65 -12.46 -3.08
C SER A 91 -7.99 -12.24 -4.44
N GLN A 92 -8.77 -12.25 -5.52
CA GLN A 92 -8.29 -12.00 -6.88
C GLN A 92 -7.79 -10.56 -7.08
N ASN A 93 -8.44 -9.59 -6.44
CA ASN A 93 -8.14 -8.16 -6.60
C ASN A 93 -7.45 -7.55 -5.37
N TRP A 94 -6.90 -8.36 -4.47
CA TRP A 94 -6.49 -7.93 -3.13
C TRP A 94 -5.51 -6.76 -3.13
N SER A 95 -4.51 -6.85 -4.01
CA SER A 95 -3.54 -5.76 -4.17
C SER A 95 -4.24 -4.48 -4.60
N GLN A 96 -5.17 -4.54 -5.58
CA GLN A 96 -5.89 -3.37 -6.07
C GLN A 96 -6.79 -2.76 -4.99
N VAL A 97 -7.47 -3.59 -4.20
CA VAL A 97 -8.30 -3.15 -3.08
C VAL A 97 -7.46 -2.39 -2.05
N LEU A 98 -6.32 -2.95 -1.64
CA LEU A 98 -5.39 -2.27 -0.73
C LEU A 98 -4.92 -0.93 -1.30
N GLN A 99 -4.59 -0.88 -2.60
CA GLN A 99 -4.17 0.37 -3.24
C GLN A 99 -5.28 1.42 -3.21
N ASN A 100 -6.50 1.01 -3.55
CA ASN A 100 -7.62 1.92 -3.66
C ASN A 100 -8.01 2.46 -2.29
N VAL A 101 -8.01 1.64 -1.24
CA VAL A 101 -8.25 2.10 0.13
C VAL A 101 -7.19 3.12 0.55
N CYS A 102 -5.90 2.83 0.34
CA CYS A 102 -4.83 3.78 0.70
C CYS A 102 -4.95 5.10 -0.08
N LYS A 103 -5.19 5.04 -1.39
CA LYS A 103 -5.40 6.21 -2.25
C LYS A 103 -6.61 7.02 -1.80
N PHE A 104 -7.72 6.35 -1.54
CA PHE A 104 -8.94 6.98 -1.06
C PHE A 104 -8.69 7.74 0.25
N LEU A 105 -8.07 7.09 1.23
CA LEU A 105 -7.75 7.70 2.52
C LEU A 105 -6.81 8.90 2.39
N ILE A 106 -5.81 8.85 1.50
CA ILE A 106 -4.94 9.99 1.21
C ILE A 106 -5.73 11.14 0.58
N ASN A 107 -6.60 10.85 -0.38
CA ASN A 107 -7.39 11.86 -1.10
C ASN A 107 -8.34 12.61 -0.16
N ILE A 108 -8.89 11.95 0.85
CA ILE A 108 -9.72 12.60 1.88
C ILE A 108 -8.91 13.12 3.07
N ASN A 109 -7.57 13.15 2.95
CA ASN A 109 -6.63 13.59 3.97
C ASN A 109 -6.73 12.84 5.32
N MET A 110 -7.12 11.56 5.30
CA MET A 110 -7.17 10.67 6.45
C MET A 110 -5.94 9.74 6.51
N LYS A 111 -4.84 10.25 7.06
CA LYS A 111 -3.55 9.56 7.16
C LYS A 111 -3.37 8.85 8.52
N ASP A 112 -4.21 7.86 8.80
CA ASP A 112 -4.23 7.14 10.09
C ASP A 112 -4.30 5.60 9.89
N ASN A 113 -3.34 4.87 10.47
CA ASN A 113 -3.29 3.40 10.38
C ASN A 113 -4.42 2.70 11.14
N THR A 114 -5.00 3.34 12.15
CA THR A 114 -6.19 2.88 12.88
C THR A 114 -7.41 2.90 11.97
N ILE A 115 -7.57 3.98 11.20
CA ILE A 115 -8.65 4.11 10.21
C ILE A 115 -8.44 3.07 9.11
N LEU A 116 -7.23 2.92 8.59
CA LEU A 116 -6.92 1.86 7.63
C LEU A 116 -7.30 0.48 8.18
N SER A 117 -6.86 0.14 9.39
CA SER A 117 -7.17 -1.15 10.02
C SER A 117 -8.67 -1.38 10.18
N PHE A 118 -9.40 -0.35 10.59
CA PHE A 118 -10.85 -0.38 10.70
C PHE A 118 -11.52 -0.66 9.34
N ILE A 119 -11.14 0.05 8.28
CA ILE A 119 -11.68 -0.15 6.94
C ILE A 119 -11.32 -1.54 6.40
N MET A 120 -10.08 -1.97 6.56
CA MET A 120 -9.66 -3.30 6.14
C MET A 120 -10.45 -4.40 6.83
N LYS A 121 -10.75 -4.23 8.12
CA LYS A 121 -11.60 -5.16 8.88
C LYS A 121 -13.05 -5.15 8.38
N ILE A 122 -13.61 -3.98 8.05
CA ILE A 122 -14.95 -3.90 7.45
C ILE A 122 -14.99 -4.68 6.13
N ILE A 123 -13.95 -4.56 5.30
CA ILE A 123 -13.88 -5.25 4.01
C ILE A 123 -13.74 -6.76 4.18
N THR A 124 -12.93 -7.24 5.13
CA THR A 124 -12.64 -8.67 5.29
C THR A 124 -13.71 -9.44 6.07
N ASP A 125 -14.36 -8.81 7.04
CA ASP A 125 -15.20 -9.52 8.02
C ASP A 125 -16.70 -9.51 7.64
N ASN A 126 -17.07 -8.89 6.51
CA ASN A 126 -18.47 -8.64 6.16
C ASN A 126 -18.79 -9.07 4.72
N SER A 127 -20.09 -9.24 4.46
CA SER A 127 -20.59 -9.43 3.10
C SER A 127 -20.39 -8.14 2.28
N LYS A 128 -20.41 -8.25 0.94
CA LYS A 128 -20.30 -7.08 0.05
C LYS A 128 -21.32 -5.98 0.36
N GLU A 129 -22.57 -6.37 0.65
CA GLU A 129 -23.65 -5.44 0.97
C GLU A 129 -23.42 -4.75 2.32
N ASP A 130 -23.02 -5.53 3.34
CA ASP A 130 -22.70 -4.98 4.66
C ASP A 130 -21.47 -4.07 4.64
N THR A 131 -20.45 -4.43 3.85
CA THR A 131 -19.26 -3.58 3.62
C THR A 131 -19.67 -2.26 3.00
N LYS A 132 -20.56 -2.28 1.99
CA LYS A 132 -21.08 -1.06 1.35
C LYS A 132 -21.79 -0.17 2.36
N ILE A 133 -22.75 -0.71 3.11
CA ILE A 133 -23.50 0.05 4.12
C ILE A 133 -22.54 0.69 5.13
N LYS A 134 -21.62 -0.09 5.70
CA LYS A 134 -20.69 0.40 6.74
C LYS A 134 -19.70 1.44 6.24
N ILE A 135 -19.21 1.30 5.01
CA ILE A 135 -18.31 2.29 4.38
C ILE A 135 -19.07 3.60 4.12
N GLU A 136 -20.29 3.53 3.59
CA GLU A 136 -21.12 4.73 3.35
C GLU A 136 -21.59 5.38 4.65
N GLU A 137 -21.88 4.61 5.72
CA GLU A 137 -22.18 5.18 7.04
C GLU A 137 -20.97 5.91 7.64
N PHE A 138 -19.76 5.36 7.47
CA PHE A 138 -18.54 5.96 8.01
C PHE A 138 -18.08 7.18 7.23
N PHE A 139 -18.14 7.13 5.89
CA PHE A 139 -17.61 8.19 5.02
C PHE A 139 -18.68 9.06 4.37
N GLY A 140 -19.97 8.72 4.40
CA GLY A 140 -20.99 9.41 3.60
C GLY A 140 -21.19 10.89 3.91
N GLY A 141 -20.82 11.33 5.12
CA GLY A 141 -20.78 12.74 5.48
C GLY A 141 -19.56 13.52 4.94
N ILE A 142 -18.53 12.80 4.48
CA ILE A 142 -17.24 13.32 4.00
C ILE A 142 -17.12 13.14 2.48
N CYS A 143 -17.46 11.96 1.98
CA CYS A 143 -17.33 11.56 0.58
C CYS A 143 -18.49 10.63 0.21
N PRO A 144 -19.49 11.10 -0.58
CA PRO A 144 -20.57 10.23 -1.03
C PRO A 144 -20.06 9.20 -2.04
N ASN A 145 -20.63 7.99 -2.02
CA ASN A 145 -20.22 6.88 -2.88
C ASN A 145 -18.78 6.40 -2.61
N ALA A 146 -18.33 6.48 -1.36
CA ALA A 146 -17.01 6.03 -0.93
C ALA A 146 -16.75 4.56 -1.29
N PHE A 147 -17.77 3.70 -1.18
CA PHE A 147 -17.66 2.29 -1.56
C PHE A 147 -17.33 2.14 -3.04
N GLU A 148 -18.07 2.84 -3.92
CA GLU A 148 -17.84 2.76 -5.36
C GLU A 148 -16.45 3.28 -5.71
N ILE A 149 -15.98 4.37 -5.07
CA ILE A 149 -14.63 4.90 -5.31
C ILE A 149 -13.54 3.89 -4.90
N ILE A 150 -13.69 3.25 -3.74
CA ILE A 150 -12.74 2.22 -3.26
C ILE A 150 -12.74 1.00 -4.20
N PHE A 151 -13.90 0.60 -4.72
CA PHE A 151 -14.03 -0.60 -5.55
C PHE A 151 -14.09 -0.33 -7.06
N THR A 152 -13.91 0.92 -7.50
CA THR A 152 -13.79 1.25 -8.93
C THR A 152 -12.50 0.63 -9.45
N ILE A 153 -12.65 -0.38 -10.30
CA ILE A 153 -11.55 -0.97 -11.06
C ILE A 153 -11.10 0.09 -12.07
N ASN A 154 -9.97 0.73 -11.80
CA ASN A 154 -9.33 1.64 -12.75
C ASN A 154 -8.93 0.85 -14.01
N ASN A 155 -9.80 0.84 -15.01
CA ASN A 155 -9.40 0.59 -16.38
C ASN A 155 -8.49 1.77 -16.77
N PRO A 156 -7.23 1.56 -17.18
CA PRO A 156 -6.24 2.63 -17.40
C PRO A 156 -6.63 3.72 -18.42
N GLN A 157 -7.79 3.62 -19.06
CA GLN A 157 -8.35 4.65 -19.96
C GLN A 157 -9.08 5.81 -19.23
N ASN A 158 -9.42 5.68 -17.94
CA ASN A 158 -10.18 6.73 -17.22
C ASN A 158 -9.31 7.72 -16.43
N GLN A 159 -7.99 7.65 -16.55
CA GLN A 159 -7.05 8.51 -15.82
C GLN A 159 -7.12 9.99 -16.24
N GLN A 160 -7.83 10.32 -17.34
CA GLN A 160 -8.02 11.70 -17.81
C GLN A 160 -9.29 12.39 -17.30
N ARG A 161 -10.18 11.70 -16.55
CA ARG A 161 -11.48 12.29 -16.14
C ARG A 161 -11.56 12.79 -14.70
N ASN A 162 -10.64 12.38 -13.82
CA ASN A 162 -10.70 12.73 -12.40
C ASN A 162 -9.92 14.01 -12.03
N GLU A 163 -9.16 14.60 -12.96
CA GLU A 163 -8.55 15.91 -12.77
C GLU A 163 -9.55 17.08 -12.93
N SER A 164 -10.75 16.84 -13.47
CA SER A 164 -11.74 17.89 -13.72
C SER A 164 -12.82 18.06 -12.64
N LEU A 165 -12.73 17.33 -11.52
CA LEU A 165 -13.69 17.41 -10.41
C LEU A 165 -13.16 18.19 -9.20
N PHE A 166 -11.88 18.58 -9.22
CA PHE A 166 -11.20 19.28 -8.14
C PHE A 166 -10.29 20.41 -8.66
N SER A 167 -10.67 21.06 -9.75
CA SER A 167 -10.08 22.35 -10.11
C SER A 167 -10.58 23.39 -9.10
N ASP A 168 -9.68 23.84 -8.24
CA ASP A 168 -9.87 24.96 -7.33
C ASP A 168 -10.36 26.19 -8.09
N ASP A 169 -11.60 26.60 -7.85
CA ASP A 169 -12.00 28.00 -8.03
C ASP A 169 -11.31 28.79 -6.92
N ASP A 170 -10.12 29.34 -7.22
CA ASP A 170 -9.47 30.38 -6.43
C ASP A 170 -9.97 31.76 -6.93
N PRO A 171 -10.88 32.45 -6.21
CA PRO A 171 -11.45 33.71 -6.67
C PRO A 171 -10.66 34.92 -6.14
N LEU A 172 -9.33 34.84 -6.04
CA LEU A 172 -8.50 35.98 -5.62
C LEU A 172 -7.28 36.19 -6.54
N SER A 173 -7.54 36.38 -7.83
CA SER A 173 -6.57 36.96 -8.79
C SER A 173 -7.13 38.12 -9.61
N GLN A 174 -8.08 38.88 -9.05
CA GLN A 174 -8.53 40.15 -9.62
C GLN A 174 -8.50 41.27 -8.60
N PHE A 175 -7.33 41.81 -8.29
CA PHE A 175 -7.19 43.23 -8.01
C PHE A 175 -5.86 43.75 -8.57
N HIS A 176 -5.99 44.83 -9.32
CA HIS A 176 -4.95 45.69 -9.88
C HIS A 176 -4.03 46.27 -8.81
#